data_AF-A0A6P1MF52-F1
#
_entry.id   AF-A0A6P1MF52-F1
#
_cell.length_a   1.000
_cell.length_b   1.000
_cell.length_c   1.000
_cell.angle_alpha   90.00
_cell.angle_beta   90.00
_cell.angle_gamma   90.00
#
_symmetry.space_group_name_H-M   'P 1'
#
loop_
_entity.id
_entity.type
_entity.pdbx_description
1 polymer ?
#
loop_
_entity_poly.entity_id
_entity_poly.type
_entity_poly.pdbx_seq_one_letter_code
_entity_poly.pdbx_strand_id
1 'polypeptide(L)'
;MKDVWQMDMVGRTSSERTGYATQKPEMLLERILKSCTKDGDLCADFFGGSGTLAAVAQKMGRNWITCDIGKNAVSGIKKRALQNQAHFTVLQENSMEENPGEVNLCIEKRDKSFHVILKGYSLKKEYLKTFGVKEEEAIRDIMSEDSLSLIDYWSVDFNYNGMAHQPQSVVVREKEMLEETVEDISSTGLISVCCVDVFGNVIYKTLKQAIQ
;
A
#
# COMPACT_ATOMS: atom_id res chain seq x y z
N MET A 1 -24.74 -22.67 20.61
CA MET A 1 -24.19 -22.35 19.28
C MET A 1 -23.64 -23.65 18.69
N LYS A 2 -23.79 -23.94 17.39
CA LYS A 2 -23.15 -25.11 16.76
C LYS A 2 -21.64 -24.85 16.62
N ASP A 3 -20.84 -25.89 16.79
CA ASP A 3 -19.39 -25.95 16.66
C ASP A 3 -18.93 -26.21 15.21
N VAL A 4 -19.84 -26.63 14.33
CA VAL A 4 -19.63 -26.72 12.87
C VAL A 4 -20.27 -25.55 12.16
N TRP A 5 -19.49 -24.77 11.40
CA TRP A 5 -19.96 -23.57 10.69
C TRP A 5 -19.89 -23.79 9.18
N GLN A 6 -21.02 -23.56 8.49
CA GLN A 6 -21.09 -23.62 7.03
C GLN A 6 -20.86 -22.22 6.48
N MET A 7 -19.71 -22.02 5.83
CA MET A 7 -19.29 -20.73 5.28
C MET A 7 -18.50 -20.97 3.99
N ASP A 8 -18.72 -20.13 2.99
CA ASP A 8 -18.01 -20.23 1.73
C ASP A 8 -16.60 -19.63 1.83
N MET A 9 -15.70 -20.15 0.99
CA MET A 9 -14.39 -19.53 0.77
C MET A 9 -14.54 -18.23 -0.02
N VAL A 10 -13.50 -17.39 0.02
CA VAL A 10 -13.47 -16.17 -0.80
C VAL A 10 -13.40 -16.54 -2.29
N GLY A 11 -14.52 -16.35 -2.99
CA GLY A 11 -14.62 -16.61 -4.42
C GLY A 11 -13.85 -15.63 -5.28
N ARG A 12 -13.56 -16.00 -6.54
CA ARG A 12 -12.81 -15.17 -7.50
C ARG A 12 -13.45 -13.80 -7.78
N THR A 13 -14.77 -13.75 -7.72
CA THR A 13 -15.61 -12.55 -7.96
C THR A 13 -16.06 -11.88 -6.66
N SER A 14 -15.56 -12.34 -5.50
CA SER A 14 -15.92 -11.75 -4.22
C SER A 14 -15.40 -10.32 -4.11
N SER A 15 -16.24 -9.40 -3.60
CA SER A 15 -15.88 -8.01 -3.39
C SER A 15 -14.83 -7.82 -2.28
N GLU A 16 -14.72 -8.75 -1.33
CA GLU A 16 -13.67 -8.70 -0.30
C GLU A 16 -12.31 -9.21 -0.80
N ARG A 17 -12.24 -9.79 -2.01
CA ARG A 17 -11.03 -10.42 -2.52
C ARG A 17 -9.92 -9.40 -2.75
N THR A 18 -8.78 -9.58 -2.10
CA THR A 18 -7.60 -8.72 -2.26
C THR A 18 -6.60 -9.25 -3.29
N GLY A 19 -6.77 -10.50 -3.73
CA GLY A 19 -5.80 -11.22 -4.57
C GLY A 19 -4.80 -12.07 -3.78
N TYR A 20 -4.76 -11.95 -2.46
CA TYR A 20 -3.92 -12.79 -1.60
C TYR A 20 -4.39 -14.25 -1.61
N ALA A 21 -3.48 -15.20 -1.84
CA ALA A 21 -3.80 -16.58 -2.18
C ALA A 21 -4.62 -17.33 -1.11
N THR A 22 -4.35 -17.08 0.17
CA THR A 22 -4.92 -17.83 1.30
C THR A 22 -5.89 -17.00 2.15
N GLN A 23 -6.44 -15.92 1.58
CA GLN A 23 -7.37 -15.01 2.24
C GLN A 23 -8.54 -15.78 2.90
N LYS A 24 -8.80 -15.47 4.17
CA LYS A 24 -9.97 -15.95 4.90
C LYS A 24 -11.17 -15.02 4.67
N PRO A 25 -12.40 -15.56 4.59
CA PRO A 25 -13.60 -14.76 4.41
C PRO A 25 -13.86 -13.87 5.63
N GLU A 26 -14.28 -12.63 5.39
CA GLU A 26 -14.55 -11.66 6.46
C GLU A 26 -15.58 -12.19 7.46
N MET A 27 -16.62 -12.89 6.97
CA MET A 27 -17.69 -13.46 7.80
C MET A 27 -17.17 -14.41 8.89
N LEU A 28 -16.09 -15.16 8.61
CA LEU A 28 -15.47 -16.05 9.59
C LEU A 28 -14.87 -15.24 10.74
N LEU A 29 -14.11 -14.19 10.41
CA LEU A 29 -13.47 -13.34 11.41
C LEU A 29 -14.50 -12.52 12.18
N GLU A 30 -15.58 -12.07 11.53
CA GLU A 30 -16.67 -11.35 12.18
C GLU A 30 -17.31 -12.20 13.27
N ARG A 31 -17.56 -13.48 12.97
CA ARG A 31 -18.10 -14.43 13.94
C ARG A 31 -17.17 -14.66 15.12
N ILE A 32 -15.87 -14.82 14.86
CA ILE A 32 -14.86 -15.02 15.91
C ILE A 32 -14.81 -13.79 16.81
N LEU A 33 -14.63 -12.59 16.25
CA LEU A 33 -14.54 -11.35 17.02
C LEU A 33 -15.81 -11.09 17.84
N LYS A 34 -17.00 -11.29 17.26
CA LYS A 34 -18.28 -11.17 18.00
C LYS A 34 -18.37 -12.08 19.23
N SER A 35 -17.67 -13.21 19.21
CA SER A 35 -17.75 -14.21 20.30
C SER A 35 -16.80 -13.92 21.47
N CYS A 36 -15.71 -13.17 21.22
CA CYS A 36 -14.63 -13.02 22.19
C CYS A 36 -14.14 -11.57 22.38
N THR A 37 -14.73 -10.58 21.71
CA THR A 37 -14.35 -9.16 21.85
C THR A 37 -15.55 -8.23 21.96
N LYS A 38 -15.31 -7.06 22.53
CA LYS A 38 -16.24 -5.92 22.63
C LYS A 38 -15.77 -4.77 21.75
N ASP A 39 -16.64 -3.79 21.56
CA ASP A 39 -16.28 -2.54 20.88
C ASP A 39 -15.11 -1.86 21.61
N GLY A 40 -14.14 -1.35 20.85
CA GLY A 40 -12.92 -0.75 21.39
C GLY A 40 -11.82 -1.73 21.83
N ASP A 41 -12.09 -3.04 21.92
CA ASP A 41 -11.05 -4.03 22.25
C ASP A 41 -9.93 -4.05 21.20
N LEU A 42 -8.73 -4.41 21.63
CA LEU A 42 -7.57 -4.59 20.78
C LEU A 42 -7.48 -6.03 20.27
N CYS A 43 -7.56 -6.22 18.95
CA CYS A 43 -7.43 -7.50 18.28
C CYS A 43 -6.04 -7.63 17.63
N ALA A 44 -5.38 -8.78 17.74
CA ALA A 44 -4.05 -8.97 17.17
C ALA A 44 -4.00 -10.17 16.22
N ASP A 45 -3.31 -10.00 15.09
CA ASP A 45 -3.00 -11.07 14.13
C ASP A 45 -1.54 -10.99 13.65
N PHE A 46 -0.72 -11.96 14.04
CA PHE A 46 0.70 -12.00 13.71
C PHE A 46 1.01 -12.81 12.44
N PHE A 47 -0.03 -13.22 11.70
CA PHE A 47 0.03 -13.86 10.39
C PHE A 47 -0.95 -13.16 9.46
N GLY A 48 -0.82 -11.83 9.39
CA GLY A 48 -1.85 -10.94 8.85
C GLY A 48 -2.29 -11.26 7.43
N GLY A 49 -1.38 -11.75 6.58
CA GLY A 49 -1.68 -12.14 5.20
C GLY A 49 -2.45 -11.07 4.43
N SER A 50 -3.71 -11.34 4.12
CA SER A 50 -4.64 -10.41 3.44
C SER A 50 -5.22 -9.29 4.31
N GLY A 51 -4.88 -9.25 5.60
CA GLY A 51 -5.41 -8.29 6.56
C GLY A 51 -6.88 -8.47 6.91
N THR A 52 -7.42 -9.70 6.81
CA THR A 52 -8.86 -9.92 7.05
C THR A 52 -9.24 -9.56 8.49
N LEU A 53 -8.42 -9.92 9.49
CA LEU A 53 -8.69 -9.54 10.88
C LEU A 53 -8.70 -8.02 11.06
N ALA A 54 -7.69 -7.31 10.53
CA ALA A 54 -7.62 -5.85 10.63
C ALA A 54 -8.84 -5.18 9.98
N ALA A 55 -9.21 -5.61 8.77
CA ALA A 55 -10.37 -5.06 8.05
C ALA A 55 -11.69 -5.28 8.81
N VAL A 56 -11.90 -6.48 9.37
CA VAL A 56 -13.12 -6.80 10.10
C VAL A 56 -13.14 -6.12 11.47
N ALA A 57 -12.03 -6.12 12.20
CA ALA A 57 -11.90 -5.42 13.48
C ALA A 57 -12.22 -3.92 13.31
N GLN A 58 -11.65 -3.28 12.29
CA GLN A 58 -11.93 -1.88 11.95
C GLN A 58 -13.44 -1.65 11.69
N LYS A 59 -14.05 -2.45 10.80
CA LYS A 59 -15.49 -2.36 10.46
C LYS A 59 -16.39 -2.54 11.68
N MET A 60 -15.93 -3.34 12.64
CA MET A 60 -16.63 -3.61 13.88
C MET A 60 -16.30 -2.58 14.99
N GLY A 61 -15.50 -1.54 14.75
CA GLY A 61 -15.16 -0.56 15.79
C GLY A 61 -14.23 -1.10 16.88
N ARG A 62 -13.36 -2.05 16.52
CA ARG A 62 -12.27 -2.56 17.37
C ARG A 62 -10.94 -1.97 16.93
N ASN A 63 -10.02 -1.85 17.87
CA ASN A 63 -8.63 -1.56 17.57
C ASN A 63 -7.93 -2.83 17.05
N TRP A 64 -6.87 -2.67 16.27
CA TRP A 64 -6.15 -3.82 15.73
C TRP A 64 -4.64 -3.59 15.65
N ILE A 65 -3.88 -4.67 15.78
CA ILE A 65 -2.46 -4.76 15.45
C ILE A 65 -2.29 -5.98 14.55
N THR A 66 -1.54 -5.83 13.46
CA THR A 66 -1.18 -6.98 12.63
C THR A 66 0.24 -6.86 12.11
N CYS A 67 0.89 -8.01 11.93
CA CYS A 67 2.18 -8.10 11.26
C CYS A 67 2.22 -9.33 10.36
N ASP A 68 3.18 -9.32 9.44
CA ASP A 68 3.49 -10.44 8.58
C ASP A 68 4.96 -10.33 8.17
N ILE A 69 5.62 -11.46 7.91
CA ILE A 69 7.00 -11.48 7.41
C ILE A 69 7.06 -11.15 5.91
N GLY A 70 5.98 -11.40 5.17
CA GLY A 70 5.92 -11.17 3.73
C GLY A 70 5.66 -9.71 3.39
N LYS A 71 6.55 -9.10 2.60
CA LYS A 71 6.39 -7.73 2.09
C LYS A 71 5.05 -7.51 1.38
N ASN A 72 4.63 -8.48 0.55
CA ASN A 72 3.35 -8.44 -0.15
C ASN A 72 2.14 -8.47 0.79
N ALA A 73 2.23 -9.21 1.90
CA ALA A 73 1.17 -9.24 2.91
C ALA A 73 1.05 -7.87 3.58
N VAL A 74 2.17 -7.34 4.07
CA VAL A 74 2.21 -6.01 4.71
C VAL A 74 1.75 -4.91 3.76
N SER A 75 2.20 -4.92 2.51
CA SER A 75 1.76 -3.96 1.48
C SER A 75 0.26 -4.07 1.22
N GLY A 76 -0.27 -5.28 1.05
CA GLY A 76 -1.70 -5.53 0.85
C GLY A 76 -2.56 -5.11 2.03
N ILE A 77 -2.08 -5.34 3.27
CA ILE A 77 -2.73 -4.85 4.50
C ILE A 77 -2.82 -3.33 4.50
N LYS A 78 -1.70 -2.64 4.22
CA LYS A 78 -1.66 -1.16 4.14
C LYS A 78 -2.63 -0.65 3.08
N LYS A 79 -2.59 -1.21 1.87
CA LYS A 79 -3.51 -0.86 0.78
C LYS A 79 -4.97 -1.00 1.21
N ARG A 80 -5.34 -2.15 1.78
CA ARG A 80 -6.70 -2.41 2.27
C ARG A 80 -7.10 -1.46 3.39
N ALA A 81 -6.19 -1.11 4.29
CA ALA A 81 -6.44 -0.15 5.36
C ALA A 81 -6.68 1.26 4.81
N LEU A 82 -5.89 1.71 3.83
CA LEU A 82 -6.03 2.99 3.14
C LEU A 82 -7.38 3.08 2.40
N GLN A 83 -7.75 2.03 1.67
CA GLN A 83 -9.05 1.95 0.98
C GLN A 83 -10.24 2.00 1.96
N ASN A 84 -10.08 1.45 3.15
CA ASN A 84 -11.07 1.52 4.22
C ASN A 84 -10.97 2.80 5.08
N GLN A 85 -10.13 3.77 4.68
CA GLN A 85 -9.91 5.03 5.40
C GLN A 85 -9.54 4.82 6.89
N ALA A 86 -8.82 3.74 7.18
CA ALA A 86 -8.37 3.45 8.53
C ALA A 86 -7.22 4.37 8.93
N HIS A 87 -7.21 4.83 10.17
CA HIS A 87 -6.06 5.50 10.77
C HIS A 87 -5.14 4.45 11.41
N PHE A 88 -3.89 4.36 10.96
CA PHE A 88 -2.94 3.38 11.46
C PHE A 88 -1.52 3.92 11.47
N THR A 89 -0.65 3.26 12.23
CA THR A 89 0.78 3.53 12.27
C THR A 89 1.52 2.27 11.83
N VAL A 90 2.53 2.44 10.98
CA VAL A 90 3.40 1.36 10.53
C VAL A 90 4.65 1.38 11.39
N LEU A 91 4.93 0.25 12.04
CA LEU A 91 6.19 0.01 12.72
C LEU A 91 7.02 -0.93 11.84
N GLN A 92 8.23 -0.50 11.48
CA GLN A 92 9.18 -1.30 10.73
C GLN A 92 10.53 -1.21 11.44
N GLU A 93 11.18 -2.35 11.62
CA GLU A 93 12.56 -2.35 12.10
C GLU A 93 13.46 -1.76 11.00
N ASN A 94 14.39 -0.89 11.37
CA ASN A 94 15.33 -0.29 10.43
C ASN A 94 16.27 -1.37 9.87
N SER A 95 15.83 -2.08 8.83
CA SER A 95 16.72 -2.81 7.94
C SER A 95 17.18 -1.83 6.86
N MET A 96 18.49 -1.85 6.57
CA MET A 96 19.02 -1.26 5.34
C MET A 96 18.51 -2.10 4.16
N GLU A 97 17.24 -1.95 3.79
CA GLU A 97 16.72 -2.60 2.59
C GLU A 97 17.36 -1.93 1.38
N GLU A 98 17.95 -2.74 0.51
CA GLU A 98 18.48 -2.24 -0.75
C GLU A 98 17.35 -1.56 -1.53
N ASN A 99 17.57 -0.32 -1.95
CA ASN A 99 16.62 0.40 -2.79
C ASN A 99 16.42 -0.42 -4.10
N PRO A 100 15.23 -0.97 -4.35
CA PRO A 100 15.00 -1.92 -5.43
C PRO A 100 14.80 -1.23 -6.79
N GLY A 101 14.62 0.09 -6.81
CA GLY A 101 14.26 0.81 -8.03
C GLY A 101 14.40 2.32 -7.94
N GLU A 102 13.79 2.99 -8.92
CA GLU A 102 13.72 4.44 -9.00
C GLU A 102 12.34 4.87 -9.48
N VAL A 103 11.88 6.01 -8.96
CA VAL A 103 10.64 6.66 -9.40
C VAL A 103 11.01 7.94 -10.13
N ASN A 104 10.51 8.10 -11.35
CA ASN A 104 10.61 9.33 -12.13
C ASN A 104 9.40 10.22 -11.86
N LEU A 105 9.68 11.44 -11.40
CA LEU A 105 8.67 12.41 -10.95
C LEU A 105 8.98 13.76 -11.59
N CYS A 106 7.95 14.57 -11.83
CA CYS A 106 8.12 16.00 -12.04
C CYS A 106 7.17 16.79 -11.12
N ILE A 107 7.56 18.03 -10.82
CA ILE A 107 6.71 18.99 -10.12
C ILE A 107 6.42 20.14 -11.08
N GLU A 108 5.15 20.45 -11.24
CA GLU A 108 4.68 21.62 -11.97
C GLU A 108 3.97 22.56 -11.01
N LYS A 109 4.30 23.85 -11.07
CA LYS A 109 3.52 24.88 -10.36
C LYS A 109 2.49 25.46 -11.32
N ARG A 110 1.21 25.36 -10.97
CA ARG A 110 0.09 25.95 -11.72
C ARG A 110 -0.69 26.87 -10.80
N ASP A 111 -0.73 28.16 -11.12
CA ASP A 111 -1.31 29.20 -10.27
C ASP A 111 -0.78 29.15 -8.82
N LYS A 112 -1.64 28.75 -7.88
CA LYS A 112 -1.33 28.61 -6.44
C LYS A 112 -1.15 27.15 -6.01
N SER A 113 -1.16 26.21 -6.95
CA SER A 113 -1.10 24.78 -6.68
C SER A 113 0.19 24.16 -7.20
N PHE A 114 0.64 23.13 -6.52
CA PHE A 114 1.77 22.29 -6.92
C PHE A 114 1.24 20.93 -7.34
N HIS A 115 1.59 20.52 -8.55
CA HIS A 115 1.24 19.24 -9.12
C HIS A 115 2.46 18.34 -9.07
N VAL A 116 2.37 17.24 -8.33
CA VAL A 116 3.35 16.16 -8.36
C VAL A 116 2.85 15.12 -9.36
N ILE A 117 3.67 14.80 -10.37
CA ILE A 117 3.28 13.93 -11.47
C ILE A 117 4.26 12.75 -11.56
N LEU A 118 3.73 11.53 -11.50
CA LEU A 118 4.44 10.29 -11.83
C LEU A 118 4.72 10.23 -13.32
N LYS A 119 5.98 9.99 -13.69
CA LYS A 119 6.43 9.89 -15.09
C LYS A 119 6.96 8.52 -15.46
N GLY A 120 7.36 7.73 -14.48
CA GLY A 120 7.79 6.37 -14.72
C GLY A 120 8.34 5.70 -13.49
N TYR A 121 8.55 4.40 -13.61
CA TYR A 121 9.08 3.55 -12.57
C TYR A 121 10.13 2.61 -13.15
N SER A 122 11.16 2.28 -12.40
CA SER A 122 12.12 1.28 -12.84
C SER A 122 12.64 0.45 -11.69
N LEU A 123 12.84 -0.84 -11.92
CA LEU A 123 13.55 -1.72 -11.02
C LEU A 123 15.02 -1.84 -11.44
N LYS A 124 15.90 -1.93 -10.45
CA LYS A 124 17.33 -2.15 -10.68
C LYS A 124 17.56 -3.52 -11.27
N LYS A 125 18.58 -3.61 -12.12
CA LYS A 125 18.96 -4.87 -12.79
C LYS A 125 19.31 -5.95 -11.77
N GLU A 126 19.93 -5.58 -10.66
CA GLU A 126 20.32 -6.49 -9.57
C GLU A 126 19.07 -7.06 -8.87
N TYR A 127 18.05 -6.23 -8.65
CA TYR A 127 16.78 -6.65 -8.07
C TYR A 127 16.01 -7.56 -9.01
N LEU A 128 15.99 -7.26 -10.31
CA LEU A 128 15.32 -8.10 -11.32
C LEU A 128 15.88 -9.53 -11.37
N LYS A 129 17.19 -9.71 -11.11
CA LYS A 129 17.83 -11.04 -11.06
C LYS A 129 17.40 -11.89 -9.87
N THR A 130 16.69 -11.32 -8.90
CA THR A 130 16.13 -12.09 -7.78
C THR A 130 14.89 -12.88 -8.19
N PHE A 131 14.27 -12.52 -9.32
CA PHE A 131 13.16 -13.25 -9.93
C PHE A 131 13.66 -14.38 -10.83
N GLY A 132 12.74 -15.25 -11.26
CA GLY A 132 13.02 -16.22 -12.31
C GLY A 132 13.18 -15.54 -13.68
N VAL A 133 13.84 -16.22 -14.61
CA VAL A 133 14.18 -15.67 -15.94
C VAL A 133 12.94 -15.19 -16.71
N LYS A 134 11.83 -15.93 -16.61
CA LYS A 134 10.58 -15.58 -17.29
C LYS A 134 9.92 -14.36 -16.68
N GLU A 135 9.92 -14.28 -15.35
CA GLU A 135 9.40 -13.15 -14.61
C GLU A 135 10.24 -11.89 -14.86
N GLU A 136 11.57 -12.03 -14.90
CA GLU A 136 12.47 -10.93 -15.26
C GLU A 136 12.13 -10.36 -16.65
N GLU A 137 11.98 -11.22 -17.67
CA GLU A 137 11.63 -10.81 -19.03
C GLU A 137 10.29 -10.08 -19.07
N ALA A 138 9.25 -10.66 -18.46
CA ALA A 138 7.92 -10.05 -18.40
C ALA A 138 7.93 -8.68 -17.69
N ILE A 139 8.68 -8.54 -16.59
CA ILE A 139 8.80 -7.27 -15.87
C ILE A 139 9.53 -6.23 -16.72
N ARG A 140 10.54 -6.63 -17.49
CA ARG A 140 11.25 -5.72 -18.40
C ARG A 140 10.34 -5.20 -19.51
N ASP A 141 9.51 -6.07 -20.09
CA ASP A 141 8.56 -5.69 -21.12
C ASP A 141 7.56 -4.68 -20.56
N ILE A 142 6.97 -4.97 -19.39
CA ILE A 142 6.08 -4.06 -18.68
C ILE A 142 6.77 -2.70 -18.40
N MET A 143 8.02 -2.70 -17.92
CA MET A 143 8.76 -1.46 -17.67
C MET A 143 8.97 -0.62 -18.93
N SER A 144 9.05 -1.25 -20.11
CA SER A 144 9.25 -0.56 -21.39
C SER A 144 7.94 -0.04 -22.00
N GLU A 145 6.82 -0.72 -21.76
CA GLU A 145 5.51 -0.39 -22.31
C GLU A 145 4.70 0.53 -21.39
N ASP A 146 4.54 0.13 -20.12
CA ASP A 146 3.79 0.84 -19.09
C ASP A 146 4.42 0.60 -17.71
N SER A 147 5.51 1.30 -17.44
CA SER A 147 6.20 1.17 -16.17
C SER A 147 5.34 1.51 -14.95
N LEU A 148 4.36 2.41 -15.10
CA LEU A 148 3.52 2.83 -13.98
C LEU A 148 2.56 1.73 -13.55
N SER A 149 2.22 0.78 -14.42
CA SER A 149 1.44 -0.43 -14.06
C SER A 149 2.04 -1.24 -12.90
N LEU A 150 3.36 -1.13 -12.67
CA LEU A 150 4.06 -1.78 -11.56
C LEU A 150 3.84 -1.08 -10.22
N ILE A 151 3.33 0.16 -10.20
CA ILE A 151 3.00 0.87 -8.96
C ILE A 151 1.62 0.43 -8.48
N ASP A 152 1.54 -0.03 -7.23
CA ASP A 152 0.28 -0.45 -6.60
C ASP A 152 -0.44 0.72 -5.93
N TYR A 153 0.31 1.57 -5.22
CA TYR A 153 -0.18 2.83 -4.67
C TYR A 153 0.98 3.79 -4.42
N TRP A 154 0.67 5.07 -4.30
CA TRP A 154 1.66 6.09 -3.96
C TRP A 154 1.03 7.20 -3.12
N SER A 155 1.86 7.97 -2.44
CA SER A 155 1.42 9.03 -1.56
C SER A 155 2.38 10.21 -1.57
N VAL A 156 1.82 11.39 -1.32
CA VAL A 156 2.55 12.66 -1.35
C VAL A 156 2.38 13.36 -0.01
N ASP A 157 3.51 13.71 0.59
CA ASP A 157 3.63 14.61 1.72
C ASP A 157 4.20 15.94 1.22
N PHE A 158 3.33 16.94 1.07
CA PHE A 158 3.65 18.28 0.56
C PHE A 158 4.38 19.15 1.58
N ASN A 159 4.40 18.76 2.86
CA ASN A 159 4.97 19.53 3.96
C ASN A 159 6.00 18.69 4.73
N TYR A 160 6.83 17.96 3.98
CA TYR A 160 7.76 17.00 4.55
C TYR A 160 8.78 17.68 5.47
N ASN A 161 8.79 17.27 6.73
CA ASN A 161 9.67 17.83 7.76
C ASN A 161 11.10 17.27 7.75
N GLY A 162 11.43 16.38 6.80
CA GLY A 162 12.74 15.72 6.73
C GLY A 162 12.90 14.52 7.67
N MET A 163 11.90 14.19 8.48
CA MET A 163 11.93 13.11 9.47
C MET A 163 11.04 11.94 9.10
N ALA A 164 9.75 12.20 8.85
CA ALA A 164 8.75 11.15 8.61
C ALA A 164 7.78 11.57 7.52
N HIS A 165 7.54 10.68 6.56
CA HIS A 165 6.57 10.89 5.50
C HIS A 165 5.15 10.83 6.09
N GLN A 166 4.44 11.96 6.08
CA GLN A 166 3.08 12.12 6.57
C GLN A 166 2.18 12.59 5.43
N PRO A 167 1.66 11.66 4.60
CA PRO A 167 1.01 12.04 3.36
C PRO A 167 -0.31 12.75 3.62
N GLN A 168 -0.55 13.85 2.91
CA GLN A 168 -1.87 14.48 2.82
C GLN A 168 -2.72 13.85 1.72
N SER A 169 -2.07 13.25 0.71
CA SER A 169 -2.72 12.61 -0.43
C SER A 169 -2.18 11.20 -0.63
N VAL A 170 -3.09 10.25 -0.83
CA VAL A 170 -2.78 8.84 -1.10
C VAL A 170 -3.62 8.39 -2.29
N VAL A 171 -2.95 7.86 -3.32
CA VAL A 171 -3.58 7.31 -4.52
C VAL A 171 -3.35 5.82 -4.54
N VAL A 172 -4.44 5.06 -4.60
CA VAL A 172 -4.43 3.60 -4.66
C VAL A 172 -4.91 3.14 -6.03
N ARG A 173 -4.21 2.19 -6.65
CA ARG A 173 -4.64 1.62 -7.94
C ARG A 173 -6.03 0.98 -7.81
N GLU A 174 -6.93 1.39 -8.70
CA GLU A 174 -8.24 0.79 -8.88
C GLU A 174 -8.31 0.10 -10.24
N LYS A 175 -8.44 -1.23 -10.22
CA LYS A 175 -8.36 -2.07 -11.44
C LYS A 175 -7.03 -1.82 -12.18
N GLU A 176 -7.10 -1.33 -13.42
CA GLU A 176 -5.93 -1.03 -14.25
C GLU A 176 -5.55 0.46 -14.21
N MET A 177 -6.32 1.30 -13.52
CA MET A 177 -6.11 2.75 -13.49
C MET A 177 -5.36 3.19 -12.23
N LEU A 178 -4.34 4.02 -12.42
CA LEU A 178 -3.65 4.73 -11.35
C LEU A 178 -3.66 6.22 -11.68
N GLU A 179 -4.12 7.06 -10.75
CA GLU A 179 -4.02 8.50 -10.92
C GLU A 179 -2.55 8.94 -10.78
N GLU A 180 -2.02 9.55 -11.82
CA GLU A 180 -0.60 9.86 -11.93
C GLU A 180 -0.26 11.25 -11.41
N THR A 181 -1.27 12.07 -11.09
CA THR A 181 -1.09 13.46 -10.67
C THR A 181 -1.79 13.69 -9.34
N VAL A 182 -1.09 14.32 -8.40
CA VAL A 182 -1.66 14.81 -7.15
C VAL A 182 -1.35 16.29 -7.04
N GLU A 183 -2.35 17.08 -6.68
CA GLU A 183 -2.20 18.51 -6.47
C GLU A 183 -2.48 18.93 -5.02
N ASP A 184 -1.79 19.97 -4.57
CA ASP A 184 -2.10 20.66 -3.32
C ASP A 184 -1.77 22.16 -3.42
N ILE A 185 -2.50 22.98 -2.66
CA ILE A 185 -2.35 24.45 -2.60
C ILE A 185 -1.26 24.84 -1.58
N SER A 186 -1.06 24.00 -0.56
CA SER A 186 -0.02 24.13 0.44
C SER A 186 1.23 23.40 -0.04
N SER A 187 2.29 24.14 -0.30
CA SER A 187 3.62 23.58 -0.04
C SER A 187 4.61 24.68 0.23
N THR A 188 5.17 24.63 1.42
CA THR A 188 6.34 25.42 1.80
C THR A 188 7.45 24.43 2.15
N GLY A 189 8.41 24.22 1.24
CA GLY A 189 9.63 23.47 1.54
C GLY A 189 9.83 22.16 0.78
N LEU A 190 10.07 21.07 1.53
CA LEU A 190 10.36 19.76 0.97
C LEU A 190 9.07 18.99 0.72
N ILE A 191 9.04 18.25 -0.39
CA ILE A 191 7.97 17.31 -0.71
C ILE A 191 8.57 15.91 -0.61
N SER A 192 7.88 14.99 0.06
CA SER A 192 8.25 13.58 0.08
C SER A 192 7.19 12.78 -0.67
N VAL A 193 7.64 11.90 -1.56
CA VAL A 193 6.79 10.99 -2.31
C VAL A 193 7.17 9.58 -1.91
N CYS A 194 6.17 8.78 -1.55
CA CYS A 194 6.32 7.35 -1.26
C CYS A 194 5.60 6.58 -2.36
N CYS A 195 6.29 5.65 -3.01
CA CYS A 195 5.71 4.74 -4.00
C CYS A 195 5.84 3.30 -3.51
N VAL A 196 4.78 2.53 -3.65
CA VAL A 196 4.76 1.12 -3.33
C VAL A 196 4.40 0.33 -4.57
N ASP A 197 5.24 -0.63 -4.93
CA ASP A 197 5.05 -1.46 -6.13
C ASP A 197 4.23 -2.74 -5.83
N VAL A 198 3.89 -3.46 -6.90
CA VAL A 198 3.16 -4.74 -6.84
C VAL A 198 3.94 -5.88 -6.16
N PHE A 199 5.24 -5.68 -5.88
CA PHE A 199 6.11 -6.60 -5.15
C PHE A 199 6.28 -6.21 -3.68
N GLY A 200 5.56 -5.18 -3.22
CA GLY A 200 5.60 -4.69 -1.85
C GLY A 200 6.85 -3.90 -1.50
N ASN A 201 7.65 -3.50 -2.50
CA ASN A 201 8.79 -2.61 -2.28
C ASN A 201 8.31 -1.18 -2.02
N VAL A 202 9.04 -0.47 -1.18
CA VAL A 202 8.74 0.92 -0.83
C VAL A 202 9.89 1.82 -1.27
N ILE A 203 9.59 2.84 -2.05
CA ILE A 203 10.57 3.82 -2.54
C ILE A 203 10.16 5.22 -2.10
N TYR A 204 11.08 5.91 -1.43
CA TYR A 204 10.91 7.32 -1.08
C TYR A 204 11.72 8.21 -2.01
N LYS A 205 11.11 9.30 -2.47
CA LYS A 205 11.79 10.37 -3.20
C LYS A 205 11.48 11.71 -2.57
N THR A 206 12.52 12.42 -2.15
CA THR A 206 12.40 13.80 -1.68
C THR A 206 12.65 14.76 -2.82
N LEU A 207 11.77 15.73 -2.96
CA LEU A 207 11.85 16.78 -3.96
C LEU A 207 11.98 18.12 -3.24
N LYS A 208 12.84 18.99 -3.77
CA LYS A 208 12.93 20.39 -3.35
C LYS A 208 12.11 21.21 -4.33
N GLN A 209 11.26 22.10 -3.83
CA GLN A 209 10.71 23.15 -4.69
C GLN A 209 11.87 23.95 -5.28
N ALA A 210 11.84 24.15 -6.60
CA ALA A 210 12.64 25.19 -7.22
C ALA A 210 12.08 26.52 -6.72
N ILE A 211 12.83 27.21 -5.88
CA ILE A 211 12.54 28.60 -5.51
C ILE A 211 12.78 29.40 -6.80
N GLN A 212 11.70 29.77 -7.50
CA GLN A 212 11.73 30.85 -8.48
C GLN A 212 11.42 32.16 -7.76
#